data_AF-A0A0X3PIC1-F1
#
_entry.id   AF-A0A0X3PIC1-F1
#
_cell.length_a   1.000
_cell.length_b   1.000
_cell.length_c   1.000
_cell.angle_alpha   90.00
_cell.angle_beta   90.00
_cell.angle_gamma   90.00
#
_symmetry.space_group_name_H-M   'P 1'
#
loop_
_entity.id
_entity.type
_entity.pdbx_description
1 polymer ?
#
loop_
_entity_poly.entity_id
_entity_poly.type
_entity_poly.pdbx_seq_one_letter_code
_entity_poly.pdbx_strand_id
1 'polypeptide(L)'
;MSQTLANLKRRASRKVVELYQLECPADTSPNDTKSFESKYKIRDILRDLLDMLKQFENDITSSEYTLLWSFFSFKLATTFIETEERQEGRHTLREILSTLQSRPTMTGFFQAIETLAACTETTKSVLDGCIASISRSDDLQAFSGLLQSCFNSLAVVSAPSSHQPEAEGEDRPDTDVESTALHWLRRAESVFQIYSRVFGGAIKGHAPECWESLGFFDSLDFSSPTSKDTTELIKELMFETSYTTTLFMLAQAYSNDDDRTEAAKYCQQTLQRQLQFAGHTEALLTRLGVENHKAASTDGDTVPVPPSDWLVSSVVRIDPIEWASNASTLGEYYLACGHYEATLECLLSAWT
;
A
#
# COMPACT_ATOMS: atom_id res chain seq x y z
N MET A 1 -9.83 -22.77 7.63
CA MET A 1 -10.79 -21.67 7.81
C MET A 1 -12.09 -22.24 8.37
N SER A 2 -12.58 -21.68 9.48
CA SER A 2 -13.85 -22.09 10.10
C SER A 2 -15.04 -21.65 9.24
N GLN A 3 -16.19 -22.33 9.37
CA GLN A 3 -17.41 -21.94 8.67
C GLN A 3 -17.87 -20.53 9.09
N THR A 4 -17.68 -20.17 10.36
CA THR A 4 -17.99 -18.84 10.88
C THR A 4 -17.17 -17.75 10.19
N LEU A 5 -15.86 -17.93 10.09
CA LEU A 5 -14.99 -16.99 9.39
C LEU A 5 -15.35 -16.87 7.90
N ALA A 6 -15.65 -17.99 7.23
CA ALA A 6 -16.04 -17.97 5.83
C ALA A 6 -17.34 -17.18 5.60
N ASN A 7 -18.33 -17.35 6.48
CA ASN A 7 -19.58 -16.59 6.42
C ASN A 7 -19.36 -15.10 6.67
N LEU A 8 -18.50 -14.76 7.64
CA LEU A 8 -18.11 -13.38 7.94
C LEU A 8 -17.40 -12.72 6.75
N LYS A 9 -16.37 -13.37 6.19
CA LYS A 9 -15.65 -12.89 5.00
C LYS A 9 -16.58 -12.73 3.79
N ARG A 10 -17.53 -13.65 3.59
CA ARG A 10 -18.56 -13.51 2.54
C ARG A 10 -19.46 -12.30 2.75
N ARG A 11 -19.89 -12.03 3.99
CA ARG A 11 -20.70 -10.85 4.30
C ARG A 11 -19.89 -9.56 4.12
N ALA A 12 -18.62 -9.56 4.56
CA ALA A 12 -17.71 -8.45 4.35
C ALA A 12 -17.47 -8.18 2.86
N SER A 13 -17.15 -9.21 2.07
CA SER A 13 -16.94 -9.14 0.62
C SER A 13 -18.08 -8.42 -0.10
N ARG A 14 -19.34 -8.78 0.20
CA ARG A 14 -20.51 -8.10 -0.40
C ARG A 14 -20.59 -6.61 -0.06
N LYS A 15 -20.26 -6.23 1.17
CA LYS A 15 -20.20 -4.82 1.60
C LYS A 15 -19.00 -4.07 1.01
N VAL A 16 -17.89 -4.75 0.81
CA VAL A 16 -16.71 -4.21 0.13
C VAL A 16 -17.02 -3.90 -1.34
N VAL A 17 -17.76 -4.77 -2.02
CA VAL A 17 -18.23 -4.49 -3.40
C VAL A 17 -19.16 -3.26 -3.43
N GLU A 18 -20.09 -3.13 -2.48
CA GLU A 18 -20.93 -1.94 -2.34
C GLU A 18 -20.10 -0.67 -2.11
N LEU A 19 -19.08 -0.74 -1.25
CA LEU A 19 -18.12 0.35 -1.01
C LEU A 19 -17.42 0.77 -2.30
N TYR A 20 -16.91 -0.16 -3.09
CA TYR A 20 -16.19 0.16 -4.33
C TYR A 20 -17.06 0.79 -5.41
N GLN A 21 -18.35 0.41 -5.49
CA GLN A 21 -19.30 1.07 -6.38
C GLN A 21 -19.50 2.55 -6.02
N LEU A 22 -19.32 2.92 -4.75
CA LEU A 22 -19.36 4.31 -4.30
C LEU A 22 -18.05 5.06 -4.60
N GLU A 23 -16.91 4.37 -4.68
CA GLU A 23 -15.60 4.95 -5.03
C GLU A 23 -15.47 5.24 -6.54
N CYS A 24 -16.09 4.42 -7.39
CA CYS A 24 -16.08 4.56 -8.84
C CYS A 24 -17.49 4.85 -9.40
N PRO A 25 -18.04 6.07 -9.22
CA PRO A 25 -19.36 6.41 -9.75
C PRO A 25 -19.35 6.41 -11.29
N ALA A 26 -20.40 5.85 -11.89
CA ALA A 26 -20.55 5.78 -13.36
C ALA A 26 -20.69 7.15 -14.05
N ASP A 27 -20.99 8.22 -13.30
CA ASP A 27 -21.12 9.59 -13.82
C ASP A 27 -19.75 10.28 -13.87
N THR A 28 -19.29 10.59 -15.08
CA THR A 28 -18.01 11.29 -15.36
C THR A 28 -18.01 12.80 -15.05
N SER A 29 -19.08 13.35 -14.45
CA SER A 29 -19.10 14.77 -14.08
C SER A 29 -18.41 14.97 -12.71
N PRO A 30 -17.33 15.75 -12.62
CA PRO A 30 -16.69 16.07 -11.34
C PRO A 30 -17.63 16.99 -10.55
N ASN A 31 -18.45 16.40 -9.69
CA ASN A 31 -19.23 17.13 -8.71
C ASN A 31 -18.68 16.77 -7.32
N ASP A 32 -17.83 17.64 -6.79
CA ASP A 32 -17.15 17.44 -5.51
C ASP A 32 -18.14 17.10 -4.38
N THR A 33 -19.34 17.68 -4.39
CA THR A 33 -20.38 17.38 -3.38
C THR A 33 -20.84 15.93 -3.41
N LYS A 34 -20.99 15.33 -4.60
CA LYS A 34 -21.33 13.90 -4.74
C LYS A 34 -20.18 13.00 -4.27
N SER A 35 -18.93 13.43 -4.47
CA SER A 35 -17.74 12.71 -4.00
C SER A 35 -17.72 12.58 -2.48
N PHE A 36 -17.94 13.69 -1.76
CA PHE A 36 -18.01 13.67 -0.29
C PHE A 36 -19.19 12.83 0.23
N GLU A 37 -20.36 12.93 -0.38
CA GLU A 37 -21.53 12.12 0.01
C GLU A 37 -21.25 10.61 -0.08
N SER A 38 -20.60 10.16 -1.16
CA SER A 38 -20.14 8.78 -1.31
C SER A 38 -19.16 8.39 -0.19
N LYS A 39 -18.20 9.25 0.14
CA LYS A 39 -17.22 8.99 1.21
C LYS A 39 -17.87 8.85 2.58
N TYR A 40 -18.91 9.64 2.90
CA TYR A 40 -19.66 9.45 4.16
C TYR A 40 -20.42 8.11 4.19
N LYS A 41 -21.06 7.71 3.09
CA LYS A 41 -21.72 6.38 2.98
C LYS A 41 -20.73 5.23 3.15
N ILE A 42 -19.53 5.37 2.59
CA ILE A 42 -18.44 4.40 2.76
C ILE A 42 -18.10 4.22 4.25
N ARG A 43 -18.06 5.31 5.03
CA ARG A 43 -17.80 5.23 6.48
C ARG A 43 -18.89 4.50 7.23
N ASP A 44 -20.15 4.73 6.88
CA ASP A 44 -21.28 4.04 7.51
C ASP A 44 -21.19 2.53 7.25
N ILE A 45 -20.88 2.12 6.02
CA ILE A 45 -20.62 0.71 5.67
C ILE A 45 -19.46 0.14 6.50
N LEU A 46 -18.35 0.87 6.64
CA LEU A 46 -17.18 0.42 7.41
C LEU A 46 -17.48 0.30 8.91
N ARG A 47 -18.26 1.21 9.48
CA ARG A 47 -18.73 1.14 10.87
C ARG A 47 -19.65 -0.05 11.09
N ASP A 48 -20.59 -0.30 10.17
CA ASP A 48 -21.44 -1.48 10.19
C ASP A 48 -20.62 -2.77 10.15
N LEU A 49 -19.55 -2.80 9.34
CA LEU A 49 -18.63 -3.94 9.28
C LEU A 49 -17.87 -4.15 10.59
N LEU A 50 -17.42 -3.07 11.23
CA LEU A 50 -16.77 -3.12 12.54
C LEU A 50 -17.72 -3.62 13.64
N ASP A 51 -18.95 -3.10 13.67
CA ASP A 51 -19.95 -3.52 14.66
C ASP A 51 -20.44 -4.96 14.43
N MET A 52 -20.48 -5.39 13.18
CA MET A 52 -20.71 -6.78 12.82
C MET A 52 -19.55 -7.67 13.30
N LEU A 53 -18.30 -7.26 13.07
CA LEU A 53 -17.12 -8.02 13.48
C LEU A 53 -17.05 -8.23 15.00
N LYS A 54 -17.41 -7.21 15.80
CA LYS A 54 -17.49 -7.32 17.28
C LYS A 54 -18.39 -8.46 17.75
N GLN A 55 -19.45 -8.79 17.01
CA GLN A 55 -20.37 -9.88 17.36
C GLN A 55 -19.71 -11.27 17.27
N PHE A 56 -18.58 -11.38 16.56
CA PHE A 56 -17.84 -12.63 16.32
C PHE A 56 -16.50 -12.68 17.06
N GLU A 57 -16.22 -11.75 17.98
CA GLU A 57 -14.92 -11.64 18.67
C GLU A 57 -14.48 -12.96 19.34
N ASN A 58 -15.43 -13.71 19.90
CA ASN A 58 -15.16 -14.99 20.55
C ASN A 58 -15.22 -16.20 19.61
N ASP A 59 -15.68 -16.03 18.36
CA ASP A 59 -15.97 -17.11 17.41
C ASP A 59 -14.86 -17.34 16.37
N ILE A 60 -13.93 -16.39 16.26
CA ILE A 60 -12.77 -16.44 15.35
C ILE A 60 -11.48 -16.28 16.13
N THR A 61 -10.35 -16.61 15.52
CA THR A 61 -9.06 -16.46 16.20
C THR A 61 -8.72 -14.98 16.39
N SER A 62 -7.91 -14.68 17.42
CA SER A 62 -7.41 -13.31 17.66
C SER A 62 -6.72 -12.71 16.43
N SER A 63 -5.96 -13.50 15.65
CA SER A 63 -5.29 -13.03 14.44
C SER A 63 -6.31 -12.69 13.33
N GLU A 64 -7.29 -13.57 13.08
CA GLU A 64 -8.35 -13.34 12.10
C GLU A 64 -9.21 -12.10 12.44
N TYR A 65 -9.56 -11.93 13.73
CA TYR A 65 -10.27 -10.74 14.21
C TYR A 65 -9.44 -9.48 13.99
N THR A 66 -8.17 -9.50 14.42
CA THR A 66 -7.26 -8.35 14.30
C THR A 66 -7.07 -7.96 12.83
N LEU A 67 -6.96 -8.94 11.92
CA LEU A 67 -6.80 -8.69 10.50
C LEU A 67 -8.02 -7.98 9.89
N LEU A 68 -9.22 -8.53 10.10
CA LEU A 68 -10.45 -7.91 9.59
C LEU A 68 -10.69 -6.53 10.20
N TRP A 69 -10.50 -6.41 11.52
CA TRP A 69 -10.66 -5.14 12.23
C TRP A 69 -9.69 -4.09 11.67
N SER A 70 -8.43 -4.45 11.47
CA SER A 70 -7.42 -3.52 10.98
C SER A 70 -7.66 -3.13 9.53
N PHE A 71 -8.15 -4.05 8.70
CA PHE A 71 -8.57 -3.76 7.33
C PHE A 71 -9.71 -2.74 7.25
N PHE A 72 -10.78 -2.95 8.02
CA PHE A 72 -11.90 -2.00 8.06
C PHE A 72 -11.47 -0.65 8.65
N SER A 73 -10.66 -0.68 9.71
CA SER A 73 -10.15 0.53 10.37
C SER A 73 -9.19 1.30 9.48
N PHE A 74 -8.34 0.61 8.70
CA PHE A 74 -7.43 1.23 7.75
C PHE A 74 -8.20 1.95 6.64
N LYS A 75 -9.17 1.28 6.01
CA LYS A 75 -10.00 1.91 4.97
C LYS A 75 -10.84 3.06 5.52
N LEU A 76 -11.26 2.98 6.79
CA LEU A 76 -11.93 4.08 7.48
C LEU A 76 -10.98 5.26 7.69
N ALA A 77 -9.74 4.99 8.11
CA ALA A 77 -8.72 6.00 8.29
C ALA A 77 -8.37 6.71 6.98
N THR A 78 -8.18 6.00 5.87
CA THR A 78 -7.94 6.63 4.56
C THR A 78 -9.13 7.48 4.13
N THR A 79 -10.36 7.05 4.41
CA THR A 79 -11.57 7.84 4.14
C THR A 79 -11.65 9.10 5.01
N PHE A 80 -11.11 9.10 6.23
CA PHE A 80 -10.94 10.32 7.03
C PHE A 80 -9.92 11.28 6.41
N ILE A 81 -8.79 10.74 5.96
CA ILE A 81 -7.73 11.52 5.31
C ILE A 81 -8.24 12.20 4.04
N GLU A 82 -8.96 11.46 3.20
CA GLU A 82 -9.50 11.94 1.92
C GLU A 82 -10.55 13.04 2.07
N THR A 83 -11.22 13.15 3.23
CA THR A 83 -12.16 14.25 3.49
C THR A 83 -11.57 15.32 4.41
N GLU A 84 -10.24 15.40 4.48
CA GLU A 84 -9.50 16.39 5.26
C GLU A 84 -9.62 16.26 6.80
N GLU A 85 -10.21 15.17 7.32
CA GLU A 85 -10.24 14.80 8.74
C GLU A 85 -8.94 14.07 9.13
N ARG A 86 -7.80 14.73 8.88
CA ARG A 86 -6.46 14.11 8.98
C ARG A 86 -6.13 13.63 10.40
N GLN A 87 -6.64 14.28 11.44
CA GLN A 87 -6.33 13.93 12.83
C GLN A 87 -7.02 12.63 13.25
N GLU A 88 -8.27 12.45 12.86
CA GLU A 88 -9.06 11.24 13.04
C GLU A 88 -8.41 10.07 12.28
N GLY A 89 -8.06 10.28 11.02
CA GLY A 89 -7.33 9.29 10.23
C GLY A 89 -6.00 8.88 10.88
N ARG A 90 -5.19 9.86 11.31
CA ARG A 90 -3.93 9.63 12.03
C ARG A 90 -4.13 8.85 13.34
N HIS A 91 -5.18 9.17 14.11
CA HIS A 91 -5.49 8.48 15.35
C HIS A 91 -5.81 7.01 15.11
N THR A 92 -6.70 6.71 14.16
CA THR A 92 -7.06 5.34 13.79
C THR A 92 -5.86 4.55 13.26
N LEU A 93 -4.99 5.15 12.45
CA LEU A 93 -3.75 4.49 11.99
C LEU A 93 -2.83 4.12 13.17
N ARG A 94 -2.67 5.01 14.15
CA ARG A 94 -1.87 4.73 15.35
C ARG A 94 -2.48 3.64 16.24
N GLU A 95 -3.81 3.56 16.31
CA GLU A 95 -4.51 2.48 17.03
C GLU A 95 -4.21 1.12 16.39
N ILE A 96 -4.23 1.04 15.05
CA ILE A 96 -3.83 -0.16 14.31
C ILE A 96 -2.38 -0.53 14.64
N LEU A 97 -1.45 0.43 14.53
CA LEU A 97 -0.03 0.18 14.82
C LEU A 97 0.18 -0.34 16.24
N SER A 98 -0.44 0.31 17.24
CA SER A 98 -0.33 -0.11 18.64
C SER A 98 -0.86 -1.53 18.87
N THR A 99 -1.98 -1.86 18.24
CA THR A 99 -2.57 -3.21 18.30
C THR A 99 -1.62 -4.24 17.70
N LEU A 100 -1.04 -3.97 16.53
CA LEU A 100 -0.10 -4.88 15.88
C LEU A 100 1.22 -5.02 16.65
N GLN A 101 1.73 -3.93 17.22
CA GLN A 101 2.97 -3.93 18.01
C GLN A 101 2.84 -4.72 19.31
N SER A 102 1.63 -4.77 19.89
CA SER A 102 1.34 -5.56 21.10
C SER A 102 1.38 -7.09 20.87
N ARG A 103 1.41 -7.54 19.60
CA ARG A 103 1.43 -8.98 19.27
C ARG A 103 2.85 -9.54 19.46
N PRO A 104 3.03 -10.60 20.29
CA PRO A 104 4.37 -11.13 20.60
C PRO A 104 5.16 -11.61 19.37
N THR A 105 4.46 -12.16 18.38
CA THR A 105 4.99 -12.63 17.09
C THR A 105 5.50 -11.50 16.20
N MET A 106 5.09 -10.26 16.45
CA MET A 106 5.46 -9.07 15.66
C MET A 106 6.57 -8.25 16.33
N THR A 107 6.86 -8.46 17.62
CA THR A 107 7.84 -7.66 18.39
C THR A 107 9.21 -7.59 17.71
N GLY A 108 9.76 -8.73 17.29
CA GLY A 108 11.06 -8.76 16.59
C GLY A 108 11.03 -8.05 15.23
N PHE A 109 9.89 -8.07 14.55
CA PHE A 109 9.72 -7.38 13.27
C PHE A 109 9.68 -5.86 13.45
N PHE A 110 8.92 -5.36 14.44
CA PHE A 110 8.90 -3.93 14.78
C PHE A 110 10.27 -3.43 15.23
N GLN A 111 11.01 -4.21 16.04
CA GLN A 111 12.37 -3.85 16.44
C GLN A 111 13.32 -3.77 15.24
N ALA A 112 13.21 -4.71 14.29
CA ALA A 112 14.01 -4.67 13.07
C ALA A 112 13.64 -3.49 12.17
N ILE A 113 12.35 -3.12 12.08
CA ILE A 113 11.89 -1.92 11.36
C ILE A 113 12.48 -0.66 11.98
N GLU A 114 12.44 -0.53 13.31
CA GLU A 114 13.03 0.60 14.03
C GLU A 114 14.53 0.71 13.76
N THR A 115 15.22 -0.42 13.84
CA THR A 115 16.65 -0.49 13.58
C THR A 115 16.96 -0.07 12.14
N LEU A 116 16.25 -0.63 11.15
CA LEU A 116 16.50 -0.37 9.73
C LEU A 116 16.14 1.05 9.31
N ALA A 117 15.01 1.59 9.80
CA ALA A 117 14.58 2.95 9.48
C ALA A 117 15.52 4.01 10.06
N ALA A 118 16.21 3.69 11.16
CA ALA A 118 17.22 4.54 11.79
C ALA A 118 18.64 4.34 11.21
N CYS A 119 18.87 3.32 10.35
CA CYS A 119 20.22 2.99 9.87
C CYS A 119 20.83 4.09 8.98
N THR A 120 22.02 4.52 9.35
CA THR A 120 23.04 5.09 8.44
C THR A 120 23.99 3.97 7.97
N GLU A 121 24.81 4.17 6.95
CA GLU A 121 25.65 3.15 6.27
C GLU A 121 26.51 2.24 7.19
N THR A 122 26.72 2.62 8.45
CA THR A 122 27.58 1.98 9.46
C THR A 122 26.99 0.78 10.22
N THR A 123 25.72 0.39 10.05
CA THR A 123 25.05 -0.63 10.91
C THR A 123 24.60 -1.93 10.19
N LYS A 124 25.08 -2.17 8.97
CA LYS A 124 24.65 -3.31 8.12
C LYS A 124 24.79 -4.70 8.77
N SER A 125 25.81 -4.93 9.61
CA SER A 125 26.02 -6.22 10.29
C SER A 125 25.02 -6.49 11.42
N VAL A 126 24.55 -5.45 12.11
CA VAL A 126 23.52 -5.54 13.17
C VAL A 126 22.18 -5.91 12.54
N LEU A 127 21.87 -5.29 11.39
CA LEU A 127 20.66 -5.56 10.63
C LEU A 127 20.54 -7.04 10.21
N ASP A 128 21.61 -7.61 9.65
CA ASP A 128 21.58 -9.00 9.20
C ASP A 128 21.35 -9.97 10.36
N GLY A 129 21.89 -9.67 11.54
CA GLY A 129 21.62 -10.43 12.78
C GLY A 129 20.16 -10.30 13.25
N CYS A 130 19.62 -9.08 13.27
CA CYS A 130 18.21 -8.84 13.62
C CYS A 130 17.26 -9.59 12.70
N ILE A 131 17.45 -9.48 11.39
CA ILE A 131 16.59 -10.14 10.39
C ILE A 131 16.69 -11.66 10.49
N ALA A 132 17.90 -12.21 10.69
CA ALA A 132 18.10 -13.66 10.81
C ALA A 132 17.37 -14.28 12.03
N SER A 133 17.09 -13.48 13.06
CA SER A 133 16.34 -13.92 14.25
C SER A 133 14.82 -13.92 14.07
N ILE A 134 14.31 -13.27 13.02
CA ILE A 134 12.88 -13.19 12.74
C ILE A 134 12.42 -14.51 12.15
N SER A 135 11.57 -15.22 12.89
CA SER A 135 10.92 -16.44 12.40
C SER A 135 9.73 -16.10 11.52
N ARG A 136 9.54 -16.87 10.44
CA ARG A 136 8.29 -16.81 9.65
C ARG A 136 7.12 -17.14 10.57
N SER A 137 6.07 -16.32 10.50
CA SER A 137 4.85 -16.48 11.29
C SER A 137 3.62 -16.11 10.48
N ASP A 138 2.49 -16.68 10.85
CA ASP A 138 1.20 -16.34 10.22
C ASP A 138 0.88 -14.85 10.38
N ASP A 139 1.28 -14.24 11.50
CA ASP A 139 1.08 -12.81 11.75
C ASP A 139 1.95 -11.93 10.83
N LEU A 140 3.19 -12.33 10.52
CA LEU A 140 3.99 -11.62 9.52
C LEU A 140 3.31 -11.63 8.16
N GLN A 141 2.82 -12.80 7.73
CA GLN A 141 2.10 -12.91 6.47
C GLN A 141 0.74 -12.19 6.53
N ALA A 142 0.06 -12.15 7.66
CA ALA A 142 -1.21 -11.45 7.80
C ALA A 142 -1.05 -9.91 7.75
N PHE A 143 -0.03 -9.37 8.42
CA PHE A 143 -0.01 -7.94 8.76
C PHE A 143 1.03 -7.10 8.00
N SER A 144 2.03 -7.69 7.35
CA SER A 144 3.13 -6.89 6.75
C SER A 144 2.65 -5.96 5.64
N GLY A 145 1.74 -6.40 4.76
CA GLY A 145 1.17 -5.55 3.72
C GLY A 145 0.37 -4.37 4.28
N LEU A 146 -0.47 -4.66 5.28
CA LEU A 146 -1.22 -3.63 6.01
C LEU A 146 -0.30 -2.64 6.73
N LEU A 147 0.76 -3.11 7.37
CA LEU A 147 1.71 -2.29 8.11
C LEU A 147 2.43 -1.30 7.19
N GLN A 148 2.86 -1.77 6.02
CA GLN A 148 3.44 -0.92 4.99
C GLN A 148 2.46 0.18 4.54
N SER A 149 1.21 -0.18 4.27
CA SER A 149 0.17 0.78 3.87
C SER A 149 -0.21 1.77 4.98
N CYS A 150 -0.17 1.35 6.26
CA CYS A 150 -0.36 2.23 7.40
C CYS A 150 0.75 3.29 7.49
N PHE A 151 2.01 2.89 7.31
CA PHE A 151 3.13 3.82 7.30
C PHE A 151 3.08 4.79 6.11
N ASN A 152 2.75 4.32 4.91
CA ASN A 152 2.51 5.20 3.77
C ASN A 152 1.42 6.24 4.07
N SER A 153 0.30 5.81 4.66
CA SER A 153 -0.81 6.71 5.01
C SER A 153 -0.46 7.69 6.13
N LEU A 154 0.36 7.27 7.11
CA LEU A 154 0.90 8.16 8.15
C LEU A 154 1.84 9.22 7.57
N ALA A 155 2.59 8.88 6.52
CA ALA A 155 3.41 9.86 5.80
C ALA A 155 2.55 10.93 5.12
N VAL A 156 1.43 10.56 4.49
CA VAL A 156 0.50 11.51 3.83
C VAL A 156 -0.05 12.55 4.81
N VAL A 157 -0.37 12.15 6.04
CA VAL A 157 -0.89 13.06 7.07
C VAL A 157 0.18 13.78 7.87
N SER A 158 1.46 13.53 7.58
CA SER A 158 2.61 14.10 8.28
C SER A 158 3.15 15.34 7.61
N ALA A 159 3.87 16.15 8.38
CA ALA A 159 4.47 17.36 7.84
C ALA A 159 5.58 16.98 6.84
N PRO A 160 5.76 17.78 5.76
CA PRO A 160 6.98 17.75 4.97
C PRO A 160 8.20 17.97 5.88
N SER A 161 9.27 17.22 5.65
CA SER A 161 10.48 17.27 6.47
C SER A 161 11.12 18.67 6.50
N SER A 162 11.01 19.44 5.41
CA SER A 162 11.46 20.84 5.28
C SER A 162 10.74 21.88 6.15
N HIS A 163 9.64 21.51 6.84
CA HIS A 163 8.95 22.38 7.78
C HIS A 163 9.45 22.29 9.23
N GLN A 164 10.62 21.69 9.48
CA GLN A 164 11.27 21.84 10.78
C GLN A 164 11.68 23.31 10.99
N PRO A 165 11.11 24.03 11.99
CA PRO A 165 11.65 25.34 12.36
C PRO A 165 13.10 25.16 12.82
N GLU A 166 14.00 26.00 12.30
CA GLU A 166 15.41 26.04 12.69
C GLU A 166 15.52 26.02 14.23
N ALA A 167 16.30 25.06 14.73
CA ALA A 167 16.38 24.75 16.15
C ALA A 167 17.11 25.85 16.94
N GLU A 168 16.36 26.66 17.68
CA GLU A 168 16.86 27.35 18.87
C GLU A 168 16.10 26.83 20.11
N GLY A 169 16.71 25.91 20.88
CA GLY A 169 16.24 25.52 22.22
C GLY A 169 16.48 24.07 22.61
N GLU A 170 17.20 23.85 23.72
CA GLU A 170 17.63 22.54 24.27
C GLU A 170 16.54 21.70 24.97
N ASP A 171 15.26 22.06 24.87
CA ASP A 171 14.16 21.29 25.46
C ASP A 171 13.12 20.95 24.39
N ARG A 172 13.27 19.81 23.70
CA ARG A 172 12.13 19.17 23.00
C ARG A 172 11.89 17.75 23.52
N PRO A 173 10.63 17.39 23.81
CA PRO A 173 10.25 16.00 24.02
C PRO A 173 10.43 15.20 22.72
N ASP A 174 10.77 13.92 22.82
CA ASP A 174 11.00 12.95 21.72
C ASP A 174 9.86 12.82 20.69
N THR A 175 8.77 13.60 20.82
CA THR A 175 7.57 13.64 19.98
C THR A 175 7.74 14.22 18.58
N ASP A 176 8.90 14.79 18.26
CA ASP A 176 9.12 15.54 17.00
C ASP A 176 9.53 14.65 15.81
N VAL A 177 10.10 13.47 16.07
CA VAL A 177 10.60 12.57 15.00
C VAL A 177 9.47 11.83 14.28
N GLU A 178 8.37 11.53 14.97
CA GLU A 178 7.16 10.92 14.38
C GLU A 178 6.30 11.91 13.55
N SER A 179 6.78 13.14 13.38
CA SER A 179 6.03 14.21 12.73
C SER A 179 6.30 14.33 11.23
N THR A 180 7.39 13.73 10.73
CA THR A 180 7.83 13.91 9.34
C THR A 180 7.38 12.77 8.42
N ALA A 181 7.15 13.10 7.15
CA ALA A 181 6.84 12.09 6.13
C ALA A 181 8.00 11.08 5.97
N LEU A 182 9.26 11.52 5.96
CA LEU A 182 10.43 10.63 5.83
C LEU A 182 10.50 9.58 6.94
N HIS A 183 10.16 9.94 8.17
CA HIS A 183 10.16 8.99 9.29
C HIS A 183 9.27 7.78 8.99
N TRP A 184 8.04 8.02 8.57
CA TRP A 184 7.08 6.96 8.28
C TRP A 184 7.46 6.19 7.01
N LEU A 185 7.92 6.89 5.98
CA LEU A 185 8.30 6.25 4.71
C LEU A 185 9.50 5.31 4.83
N ARG A 186 10.51 5.66 5.63
CA ARG A 186 11.64 4.74 5.91
C ARG A 186 11.18 3.48 6.63
N ARG A 187 10.16 3.58 7.50
CA ARG A 187 9.55 2.41 8.16
C ARG A 187 8.75 1.58 7.16
N ALA A 188 8.00 2.21 6.25
CA ALA A 188 7.33 1.51 5.16
C ALA A 188 8.32 0.74 4.27
N GLU A 189 9.43 1.37 3.89
CA GLU A 189 10.49 0.71 3.11
C GLU A 189 11.10 -0.47 3.87
N SER A 190 11.35 -0.28 5.17
CA SER A 190 11.91 -1.31 6.03
C SER A 190 11.01 -2.56 6.10
N VAL A 191 9.69 -2.39 6.14
CA VAL A 191 8.73 -3.51 6.12
C VAL A 191 8.97 -4.41 4.92
N PHE A 192 9.04 -3.83 3.71
CA PHE A 192 9.26 -4.60 2.49
C PHE A 192 10.63 -5.29 2.49
N GLN A 193 11.69 -4.56 2.83
CA GLN A 193 13.06 -5.09 2.81
C GLN A 193 13.24 -6.25 3.80
N ILE A 194 12.72 -6.11 5.02
CA ILE A 194 12.81 -7.17 6.03
C ILE A 194 11.95 -8.36 5.61
N TYR A 195 10.69 -8.12 5.19
CA TYR A 195 9.79 -9.18 4.74
C TYR A 195 10.42 -10.00 3.61
N SER A 196 10.88 -9.33 2.55
CA SER A 196 11.53 -9.99 1.43
C SER A 196 12.68 -10.89 1.88
N ARG A 197 13.55 -10.42 2.78
CA ARG A 197 14.66 -11.24 3.31
C ARG A 197 14.19 -12.44 4.14
N VAL A 198 13.22 -12.27 5.03
CA VAL A 198 12.65 -13.37 5.84
C VAL A 198 12.06 -14.47 4.96
N PHE A 199 11.48 -14.09 3.82
CA PHE A 199 10.87 -15.01 2.86
C PHE A 199 11.83 -15.46 1.73
N GLY A 200 13.12 -15.12 1.80
CA GLY A 200 14.16 -15.62 0.89
C GLY A 200 14.27 -14.86 -0.44
N GLY A 201 13.88 -13.59 -0.45
CA GLY A 201 13.93 -12.69 -1.60
C GLY A 201 12.73 -12.79 -2.56
N ALA A 202 11.99 -13.90 -2.51
CA ALA A 202 10.82 -14.13 -3.35
C ALA A 202 9.53 -13.89 -2.54
N ILE A 203 8.71 -12.95 -2.99
CA ILE A 203 7.37 -12.69 -2.42
C ILE A 203 6.32 -13.65 -3.00
N LYS A 204 6.54 -14.14 -4.23
CA LYS A 204 5.64 -15.03 -4.95
C LYS A 204 5.23 -16.25 -4.11
N GLY A 205 3.92 -16.42 -3.94
CA GLY A 205 3.31 -17.51 -3.15
C GLY A 205 3.43 -17.35 -1.63
N HIS A 206 4.03 -16.25 -1.18
CA HIS A 206 4.20 -15.87 0.22
C HIS A 206 3.85 -14.40 0.44
N ALA A 207 2.97 -13.83 -0.40
CA ALA A 207 2.61 -12.44 -0.27
C ALA A 207 1.73 -12.22 0.98
N PRO A 208 1.83 -11.05 1.63
CA PRO A 208 0.97 -10.75 2.75
C PRO A 208 -0.52 -10.69 2.40
N GLU A 209 -1.38 -10.83 3.39
CA GLU A 209 -2.81 -10.56 3.21
C GLU A 209 -3.03 -9.07 2.86
N CYS A 210 -4.03 -8.82 2.01
CA CYS A 210 -4.41 -7.47 1.55
C CYS A 210 -5.92 -7.27 1.59
N TRP A 211 -6.35 -6.01 1.57
CA TRP A 211 -7.76 -5.62 1.59
C TRP A 211 -8.51 -6.15 0.37
N GLU A 212 -7.87 -6.08 -0.79
CA GLU A 212 -8.42 -6.41 -2.09
C GLU A 212 -8.80 -7.90 -2.17
N SER A 213 -8.08 -8.78 -1.48
CA SER A 213 -8.42 -10.21 -1.44
C SER A 213 -9.77 -10.48 -0.77
N LEU A 214 -10.24 -9.60 0.14
CA LEU A 214 -11.58 -9.71 0.72
C LEU A 214 -12.68 -9.40 -0.30
N GLY A 215 -12.45 -8.44 -1.20
CA GLY A 215 -13.41 -8.06 -2.23
C GLY A 215 -13.76 -9.24 -3.13
N PHE A 216 -12.77 -10.06 -3.48
CA PHE A 216 -12.94 -11.23 -4.35
C PHE A 216 -13.37 -12.52 -3.64
N PHE A 217 -13.53 -12.49 -2.31
CA PHE A 217 -13.78 -13.70 -1.54
C PHE A 217 -15.09 -14.41 -1.91
N ASP A 218 -16.16 -13.67 -2.25
CA ASP A 218 -17.42 -14.31 -2.65
C ASP A 218 -17.49 -14.63 -4.15
N SER A 219 -16.68 -13.96 -4.98
CA SER A 219 -16.70 -14.13 -6.45
C SER A 219 -15.78 -15.24 -6.95
N LEU A 220 -14.73 -15.59 -6.21
CA LEU A 220 -13.76 -16.61 -6.61
C LEU A 220 -14.07 -17.96 -5.96
N ASP A 221 -14.15 -19.01 -6.78
CA ASP A 221 -14.26 -20.38 -6.27
C ASP A 221 -12.90 -20.85 -5.75
N PHE A 222 -12.68 -20.76 -4.44
CA PHE A 222 -11.44 -21.20 -3.78
C PHE A 222 -11.16 -22.71 -3.89
N SER A 223 -12.09 -23.53 -4.39
CA SER A 223 -11.80 -24.93 -4.70
C SER A 223 -11.02 -25.09 -6.00
N SER A 224 -11.10 -24.11 -6.91
CA SER A 224 -10.36 -24.08 -8.17
C SER A 224 -8.90 -23.62 -7.98
N PRO A 225 -7.91 -24.33 -8.57
CA PRO A 225 -6.51 -23.89 -8.58
C PRO A 225 -6.33 -22.49 -9.18
N THR A 226 -7.07 -22.17 -10.25
CA THR A 226 -6.98 -20.87 -10.94
C THR A 226 -7.39 -19.71 -10.03
N SER A 227 -8.41 -19.90 -9.19
CA SER A 227 -8.85 -18.89 -8.22
C SER A 227 -7.82 -18.65 -7.12
N LYS A 228 -7.15 -19.71 -6.66
CA LYS A 228 -6.06 -19.60 -5.68
C LYS A 228 -4.88 -18.84 -6.27
N ASP A 229 -4.46 -19.22 -7.49
CA ASP A 229 -3.37 -18.54 -8.20
C ASP A 229 -3.70 -17.06 -8.47
N THR A 230 -4.96 -16.74 -8.73
CA THR A 230 -5.42 -15.36 -8.92
C THR A 230 -5.38 -14.58 -7.60
N THR A 231 -5.83 -15.18 -6.49
CA THR A 231 -5.78 -14.56 -5.16
C THR A 231 -4.34 -14.27 -4.73
N GLU A 232 -3.42 -15.21 -4.95
CA GLU A 232 -2.01 -15.02 -4.62
C GLU A 232 -1.36 -13.94 -5.50
N LEU A 233 -1.72 -13.88 -6.80
CA LEU A 233 -1.28 -12.81 -7.69
C LEU A 233 -1.80 -11.44 -7.25
N ILE A 234 -3.04 -11.34 -6.76
CA ILE A 234 -3.59 -10.10 -6.18
C ILE A 234 -2.74 -9.66 -4.99
N LYS A 235 -2.48 -10.57 -4.03
CA LYS A 235 -1.67 -10.25 -2.84
C LYS A 235 -0.26 -9.79 -3.20
N GLU A 236 0.39 -10.49 -4.13
CA GLU A 236 1.73 -10.13 -4.61
C GLU A 236 1.71 -8.72 -5.22
N LEU A 237 0.80 -8.45 -6.15
CA LEU A 237 0.71 -7.14 -6.79
C LEU A 237 0.33 -6.02 -5.82
N MET A 238 -0.53 -6.26 -4.84
CA MET A 238 -0.87 -5.24 -3.84
C MET A 238 0.32 -4.89 -2.94
N PHE A 239 1.10 -5.88 -2.53
CA PHE A 239 2.30 -5.63 -1.73
C PHE A 239 3.36 -4.88 -2.53
N GLU A 240 3.59 -5.27 -3.78
CA GLU A 240 4.55 -4.62 -4.69
C GLU A 240 4.09 -3.21 -5.10
N THR A 241 2.78 -3.00 -5.30
CA THR A 241 2.20 -1.68 -5.60
C THR A 241 2.38 -0.75 -4.41
N SER A 242 2.03 -1.19 -3.20
CA SER A 242 2.22 -0.39 -1.99
C SER A 242 3.70 -0.02 -1.78
N TYR A 243 4.65 -0.89 -2.13
CA TYR A 243 6.08 -0.61 -1.96
C TYR A 243 6.57 0.36 -3.04
N THR A 244 6.08 0.22 -4.27
CA THR A 244 6.34 1.19 -5.33
C THR A 244 5.81 2.58 -4.96
N THR A 245 4.64 2.66 -4.31
CA THR A 245 4.12 3.91 -3.74
C THR A 245 5.04 4.46 -2.65
N THR A 246 5.58 3.62 -1.77
CA THR A 246 6.58 4.04 -0.76
C THR A 246 7.80 4.68 -1.42
N LEU A 247 8.37 4.06 -2.46
CA LEU A 247 9.55 4.57 -3.16
C LEU A 247 9.25 5.89 -3.88
N PHE A 248 8.09 6.00 -4.51
CA PHE A 248 7.65 7.24 -5.13
C PHE A 248 7.53 8.38 -4.10
N MET A 249 6.88 8.10 -2.96
CA MET A 249 6.74 9.08 -1.88
C MET A 249 8.09 9.43 -1.24
N LEU A 250 9.04 8.49 -1.14
CA LEU A 250 10.41 8.77 -0.70
C LEU A 250 11.12 9.72 -1.67
N ALA A 251 11.00 9.48 -2.98
CA ALA A 251 11.56 10.38 -3.98
C ALA A 251 11.01 11.81 -3.83
N GLN A 252 9.70 11.94 -3.63
CA GLN A 252 9.06 13.24 -3.39
C GLN A 252 9.56 13.89 -2.10
N ALA A 253 9.64 13.13 -1.01
CA ALA A 253 10.09 13.63 0.28
C ALA A 253 11.55 14.12 0.25
N TYR A 254 12.47 13.36 -0.36
CA TYR A 254 13.87 13.79 -0.53
C TYR A 254 14.01 14.97 -1.49
N SER A 255 13.19 15.03 -2.55
CA SER A 255 13.15 16.18 -3.46
C SER A 255 12.74 17.46 -2.72
N ASN A 256 11.75 17.37 -1.83
CA ASN A 256 11.30 18.50 -0.99
C ASN A 256 12.35 18.94 0.05
N ASP A 257 13.29 18.06 0.39
CA ASP A 257 14.44 18.33 1.27
C ASP A 257 15.70 18.72 0.50
N ASP A 258 15.59 18.97 -0.82
CA ASP A 258 16.69 19.27 -1.74
C ASP A 258 17.79 18.18 -1.85
N ASP A 259 17.55 16.97 -1.33
CA ASP A 259 18.43 15.81 -1.54
C ASP A 259 18.13 15.14 -2.89
N ARG A 260 18.64 15.77 -3.95
CA ARG A 260 18.45 15.31 -5.33
C ARG A 260 19.09 13.94 -5.61
N THR A 261 20.09 13.54 -4.82
CA THR A 261 20.78 12.26 -5.04
C THR A 261 19.91 11.11 -4.58
N GLU A 262 19.39 11.16 -3.35
CA GLU A 262 18.45 10.15 -2.87
C GLU A 262 17.13 10.21 -3.65
N ALA A 263 16.62 11.41 -3.97
CA ALA A 263 15.42 11.55 -4.80
C ALA A 263 15.55 10.82 -6.15
N ALA A 264 16.65 11.03 -6.88
CA ALA A 264 16.90 10.37 -8.16
C ALA A 264 17.01 8.85 -8.04
N LYS A 265 17.68 8.35 -6.98
CA LYS A 265 17.77 6.92 -6.69
C LYS A 265 16.39 6.29 -6.47
N TYR A 266 15.52 6.91 -5.67
CA TYR A 266 14.17 6.42 -5.45
C TYR A 266 13.28 6.56 -6.70
N CYS A 267 13.45 7.60 -7.52
CA CYS A 267 12.81 7.70 -8.83
C CYS A 267 13.21 6.53 -9.74
N GLN A 268 14.51 6.22 -9.83
CA GLN A 268 15.01 5.11 -10.63
C GLN A 268 14.40 3.78 -10.20
N GLN A 269 14.41 3.49 -8.88
CA GLN A 269 13.83 2.27 -8.33
C GLN A 269 12.32 2.18 -8.58
N THR A 270 11.60 3.30 -8.49
CA THR A 270 10.17 3.38 -8.81
C THR A 270 9.90 2.99 -10.27
N LEU A 271 10.62 3.60 -11.22
CA LEU A 271 10.46 3.34 -12.65
C LEU A 271 10.80 1.88 -13.02
N GLN A 272 11.89 1.34 -12.46
CA GLN A 272 12.30 -0.05 -12.67
C GLN A 272 11.22 -1.03 -12.19
N ARG A 273 10.64 -0.78 -11.01
CA ARG A 273 9.61 -1.64 -10.45
C ARG A 273 8.30 -1.55 -11.22
N GLN A 274 7.90 -0.36 -11.67
CA GLN A 274 6.76 -0.21 -12.56
C GLN A 274 6.91 -1.13 -13.77
N LEU A 275 8.04 -1.07 -14.50
CA LEU A 275 8.31 -1.95 -15.64
C LEU A 275 8.30 -3.44 -15.27
N GLN A 276 8.94 -3.81 -14.17
CA GLN A 276 9.04 -5.20 -13.72
C GLN A 276 7.66 -5.84 -13.49
N PHE A 277 6.71 -5.07 -12.94
CA PHE A 277 5.38 -5.56 -12.58
C PHE A 277 4.28 -5.23 -13.60
N ALA A 278 4.59 -4.50 -14.68
CA ALA A 278 3.64 -4.19 -15.74
C ALA A 278 2.99 -5.45 -16.33
N GLY A 279 3.80 -6.44 -16.74
CA GLY A 279 3.29 -7.68 -17.32
C GLY A 279 2.48 -8.53 -16.33
N HIS A 280 2.81 -8.48 -15.03
CA HIS A 280 2.05 -9.16 -13.99
C HIS A 280 0.68 -8.50 -13.78
N THR A 281 0.64 -7.17 -13.81
CA THR A 281 -0.58 -6.37 -13.73
C THR A 281 -1.51 -6.67 -14.91
N GLU A 282 -1.00 -6.64 -16.14
CA GLU A 282 -1.78 -6.99 -17.33
C GLU A 282 -2.28 -8.45 -17.31
N ALA A 283 -1.45 -9.39 -16.83
CA ALA A 283 -1.86 -10.78 -16.66
C ALA A 283 -3.01 -10.94 -15.64
N LEU A 284 -2.97 -10.22 -14.52
CA LEU A 284 -4.04 -10.24 -13.53
C LEU A 284 -5.34 -9.65 -14.11
N LEU A 285 -5.25 -8.49 -14.74
CA LEU A 285 -6.39 -7.79 -15.33
C LEU A 285 -7.07 -8.64 -16.42
N THR A 286 -6.26 -9.28 -17.26
CA THR A 286 -6.75 -10.24 -18.27
C THR A 286 -7.48 -11.42 -17.62
N ARG A 287 -6.95 -12.00 -16.54
CA ARG A 287 -7.62 -13.10 -15.81
C ARG A 287 -8.95 -12.68 -15.20
N LEU A 288 -9.04 -11.44 -14.76
CA LEU A 288 -10.26 -10.88 -14.17
C LEU A 288 -11.23 -10.32 -15.23
N GLY A 289 -10.93 -10.48 -16.51
CA GLY A 289 -11.78 -10.00 -17.62
C GLY A 289 -11.91 -8.48 -17.66
N VAL A 290 -10.94 -7.74 -17.09
CA VAL A 290 -10.92 -6.28 -17.16
C VAL A 290 -10.35 -5.87 -18.51
N GLU A 291 -11.20 -5.39 -19.39
CA GLU A 291 -10.75 -4.76 -20.63
C GLU A 291 -10.22 -3.34 -20.35
N ASN A 292 -9.26 -2.87 -21.15
CA ASN A 292 -8.85 -1.47 -21.13
C ASN A 292 -10.08 -0.61 -21.47
N HIS A 293 -10.73 0.01 -20.48
CA HIS A 293 -11.90 0.89 -20.68
C HIS A 293 -11.65 2.12 -21.55
N LYS A 294 -10.41 2.34 -22.03
CA LYS A 294 -10.12 3.29 -23.11
C LYS A 294 -10.51 2.78 -24.51
N ALA A 295 -10.85 1.50 -24.70
CA ALA A 295 -11.19 0.92 -26.01
C ALA A 295 -12.67 0.51 -26.19
N ALA A 296 -13.46 0.45 -25.11
CA ALA A 296 -14.83 -0.08 -25.13
C ALA A 296 -15.95 0.97 -25.08
N SER A 297 -15.64 2.27 -25.10
CA SER A 297 -16.66 3.33 -25.15
C SER A 297 -16.92 3.76 -26.60
N THR A 298 -17.78 3.01 -27.30
CA THR A 298 -18.43 3.49 -28.52
C THR A 298 -19.96 3.46 -28.46
N ASP A 299 -20.58 2.90 -27.42
CA ASP A 299 -22.03 2.96 -27.26
C ASP A 299 -22.42 3.31 -25.83
N GLY A 300 -23.37 4.25 -25.72
CA GLY A 300 -23.83 4.88 -24.48
C GLY A 300 -24.68 3.99 -23.57
N ASP A 301 -24.37 2.70 -23.48
CA ASP A 301 -24.98 1.80 -22.50
C ASP A 301 -24.16 1.82 -21.20
N THR A 302 -24.82 2.17 -20.10
CA THR A 302 -24.28 2.01 -18.75
C THR A 302 -24.09 0.53 -18.45
N VAL A 303 -22.94 -0.02 -18.80
CA VAL A 303 -22.54 -1.37 -18.40
C VAL A 303 -22.31 -1.35 -16.88
N PRO A 304 -23.00 -2.21 -16.10
CA PRO A 304 -22.74 -2.31 -14.67
C PRO A 304 -21.28 -2.67 -14.45
N VAL A 305 -20.55 -1.81 -13.73
CA VAL A 305 -19.13 -1.96 -13.39
C VAL A 305 -18.88 -3.35 -12.79
N PRO A 306 -18.23 -4.30 -13.50
CA PRO A 306 -17.91 -5.60 -12.94
C PRO A 306 -17.01 -5.44 -11.69
N PRO A 307 -17.06 -6.39 -10.72
CA PRO A 307 -16.21 -6.37 -9.52
C PRO A 307 -14.69 -6.36 -9.81
N SER A 308 -14.27 -6.49 -11.05
CA SER A 308 -12.88 -6.44 -11.46
C SER A 308 -12.39 -5.02 -11.79
N ASP A 309 -13.30 -4.08 -12.04
CA ASP A 309 -12.97 -2.70 -12.43
C ASP A 309 -12.51 -1.83 -11.26
N TRP A 310 -12.92 -2.12 -10.03
CA TRP A 310 -12.37 -1.38 -8.88
C TRP A 310 -10.94 -1.78 -8.57
N LEU A 311 -10.52 -3.01 -8.86
CA LEU A 311 -9.13 -3.41 -8.70
C LEU A 311 -8.20 -2.60 -9.62
N VAL A 312 -8.71 -2.13 -10.76
CA VAL A 312 -7.99 -1.20 -11.66
C VAL A 312 -7.58 0.08 -10.95
N SER A 313 -8.39 0.55 -9.99
CA SER A 313 -8.01 1.73 -9.19
C SER A 313 -6.93 1.41 -8.15
N SER A 314 -6.82 0.14 -7.73
CA SER A 314 -5.81 -0.32 -6.76
C SER A 314 -4.50 -0.78 -7.40
N VAL A 315 -4.51 -1.28 -8.66
CA VAL A 315 -3.30 -1.63 -9.42
C VAL A 315 -2.88 -0.47 -10.33
N VAL A 316 -1.60 -0.07 -10.27
CA VAL A 316 -1.09 1.00 -11.14
C VAL A 316 -0.75 0.40 -12.51
N ARG A 317 -1.54 0.74 -13.54
CA ARG A 317 -1.12 0.55 -14.94
C ARG A 317 -0.13 1.66 -15.31
N ILE A 318 0.91 1.30 -16.05
CA ILE A 318 1.84 2.29 -16.59
C ILE A 318 1.14 3.08 -17.68
N ASP A 319 1.10 4.41 -17.55
CA ASP A 319 0.90 5.30 -18.69
C ASP A 319 2.25 5.44 -19.41
N PRO A 320 2.41 4.92 -20.65
CA PRO A 320 3.69 4.96 -21.34
C PRO A 320 4.23 6.37 -21.54
N ILE A 321 3.35 7.37 -21.69
CA ILE A 321 3.74 8.76 -21.90
C ILE A 321 4.28 9.36 -20.60
N GLU A 322 3.56 9.17 -19.50
CA GLU A 322 4.00 9.64 -18.18
C GLU A 322 5.32 8.95 -17.78
N TRP A 323 5.40 7.64 -18.00
CA TRP A 323 6.59 6.86 -17.69
C TRP A 323 7.81 7.33 -18.49
N ALA A 324 7.67 7.52 -19.81
CA ALA A 324 8.74 8.04 -20.67
C ALA A 324 9.17 9.45 -20.26
N SER A 325 8.22 10.31 -19.88
CA SER A 325 8.50 11.66 -19.38
C SER A 325 9.32 11.61 -18.08
N ASN A 326 8.93 10.74 -17.14
CA ASN A 326 9.64 10.57 -15.86
C ASN A 326 11.04 9.99 -16.07
N ALA A 327 11.19 9.02 -16.98
CA ALA A 327 12.49 8.45 -17.36
C ALA A 327 13.40 9.49 -18.05
N SER A 328 12.86 10.32 -18.94
CA SER A 328 13.59 11.43 -19.56
C SER A 328 14.09 12.43 -18.52
N THR A 329 13.23 12.83 -17.58
CA THR A 329 13.57 13.77 -16.50
C THR A 329 14.69 13.23 -15.62
N LEU A 330 14.64 11.93 -15.28
CA LEU A 330 15.71 11.27 -14.53
C LEU A 330 17.02 11.20 -15.35
N GLY A 331 16.92 10.97 -16.66
CA GLY A 331 18.07 11.01 -17.56
C GLY A 331 18.75 12.38 -17.60
N GLU A 332 17.98 13.47 -17.64
CA GLU A 332 18.50 14.85 -17.58
C GLU A 332 19.27 15.12 -16.28
N TYR A 333 18.77 14.61 -15.15
CA TYR A 333 19.48 14.69 -13.87
C TYR A 333 20.83 13.95 -13.93
N TYR A 334 20.84 12.70 -14.40
CA TYR A 334 22.09 11.94 -14.50
C TYR A 334 23.08 12.58 -15.46
N LEU A 335 22.62 13.20 -16.53
CA LEU A 335 23.46 13.93 -17.47
C LEU A 335 24.13 15.12 -16.77
N ALA A 336 23.37 15.90 -16.00
CA ALA A 336 23.89 17.03 -15.23
C ALA A 336 24.94 16.61 -14.20
N CYS A 337 24.79 15.41 -13.61
CA CYS A 337 25.75 14.82 -12.69
C CYS A 337 26.94 14.11 -13.37
N GLY A 338 26.97 14.03 -14.71
CA GLY A 338 28.05 13.36 -15.46
C GLY A 338 27.95 11.84 -15.51
N HIS A 339 26.80 11.26 -15.13
CA HIS A 339 26.53 9.81 -15.19
C HIS A 339 25.98 9.41 -16.56
N TYR A 340 26.86 9.39 -17.57
CA TYR A 340 26.46 9.18 -18.97
C TYR A 340 25.84 7.81 -19.26
N GLU A 341 26.29 6.75 -18.58
CA GLU A 341 25.71 5.40 -18.74
C GLU A 341 24.26 5.36 -18.25
N ALA A 342 24.01 5.84 -17.03
CA ALA A 342 22.66 5.92 -16.47
C ALA A 342 21.74 6.86 -17.28
N THR A 343 22.29 7.94 -17.83
CA THR A 343 21.57 8.83 -18.77
C THR A 343 21.10 8.05 -20.00
N LEU A 344 22.02 7.30 -20.63
CA LEU A 344 21.71 6.52 -21.82
C LEU A 344 20.66 5.44 -21.54
N GLU A 345 20.78 4.73 -20.42
CA GLU A 345 19.79 3.72 -20.00
C GLU A 345 18.39 4.31 -19.84
N CYS A 346 18.27 5.47 -19.18
CA CYS A 346 16.99 6.15 -18.99
C CYS A 346 16.37 6.56 -20.33
N LEU A 347 17.16 7.19 -21.21
CA LEU A 347 16.67 7.67 -22.51
C LEU A 347 16.31 6.54 -23.48
N LEU A 348 17.09 5.46 -23.50
CA LEU A 348 16.78 4.28 -24.32
C LEU A 348 15.49 3.59 -23.83
N SER A 349 15.30 3.52 -22.51
CA SER A 349 14.09 2.92 -21.95
C SER A 349 12.86 3.81 -22.15
N ALA A 350 13.01 5.14 -22.17
CA ALA A 350 11.92 6.08 -22.46
C ALA A 350 11.43 6.04 -23.92
N TRP A 351 12.23 5.48 -24.82
CA TRP A 351 11.96 5.44 -26.26
C TRP A 351 11.23 4.17 -26.73
N THR A 352 11.16 3.14 -25.89
CA THR A 352 10.47 1.87 -26.15
C THR A 352 9.03 1.91 -25.68
#